data_AF-A0A973ISA4-F1
#
_entry.id   AF-A0A973ISA4-F1
#
_cell.length_a   1.000
_cell.length_b   1.000
_cell.length_c   1.000
_cell.angle_alpha   90.00
_cell.angle_beta   90.00
_cell.angle_gamma   90.00
#
_symmetry.space_group_name_H-M   'P 1'
#
loop_
_entity.id
_entity.type
_entity.pdbx_description
1 polymer ?
#
loop_
_entity_poly.entity_id
_entity_poly.type
_entity_poly.pdbx_seq_one_letter_code
_entity_poly.pdbx_strand_id
1 'polypeptide(L)'
;MSVAFPIGGGIGWTLGILINYLGKPEGNPYFLFGGTLVIIMAILFSMQSYRKLATHQKKPSFKGIFLAFLAGICIAFFYRFVALSLATDFSPAEAGKISSYTAVVFFSLGALVSTAVINPFFMAHPVEGEPVKMKDWISGTPKAHLLGTLGGFIWCLGNSVSFMAVGAASPAISYGLSNAAPVVAALWGIFVWKEFREAPRGTNLLLTLMFVCYLIGLSMIVYARIS
;
A
#
# COMPACT_ATOMS: atom_id res chain seq x y z
N MET A 1 9.49 8.58 -9.07
CA MET A 1 8.65 7.98 -8.01
C MET A 1 8.15 8.97 -6.94
N SER A 2 8.85 10.07 -6.61
CA SER A 2 8.51 10.84 -5.39
C SER A 2 7.11 11.47 -5.35
N VAL A 3 6.46 11.76 -6.48
CA VAL A 3 5.14 12.44 -6.49
C VAL A 3 3.97 11.47 -6.73
N ALA A 4 4.17 10.43 -7.53
CA ALA A 4 3.12 9.45 -7.84
C ALA A 4 2.72 8.61 -6.62
N PHE A 5 3.69 8.20 -5.79
CA PHE A 5 3.42 7.37 -4.62
C PHE A 5 2.57 8.08 -3.55
N PRO A 6 2.85 9.35 -3.16
CA PRO A 6 1.98 10.08 -2.24
C PRO A 6 0.57 10.34 -2.77
N ILE A 7 0.42 10.55 -4.08
CA ILE A 7 -0.90 10.76 -4.69
C ILE A 7 -1.69 9.44 -4.65
N GLY A 8 -1.13 8.36 -5.22
CA GLY A 8 -1.83 7.08 -5.27
C GLY A 8 -2.04 6.45 -3.89
N GLY A 9 -0.97 6.37 -3.08
CA GLY A 9 -1.02 5.83 -1.72
C GLY A 9 -1.87 6.69 -0.79
N GLY A 10 -1.64 8.02 -0.77
CA GLY A 10 -2.41 8.93 0.08
C GLY A 10 -3.90 8.89 -0.22
N ILE A 11 -4.29 8.95 -1.51
CA ILE A 11 -5.71 8.82 -1.91
C ILE A 11 -6.23 7.44 -1.53
N GLY A 12 -5.50 6.37 -1.85
CA GLY A 12 -5.90 5.00 -1.55
C GLY A 12 -6.18 4.80 -0.07
N TRP A 13 -5.29 5.25 0.80
CA TRP A 13 -5.43 5.10 2.25
C TRP A 13 -6.52 5.99 2.82
N THR A 14 -6.53 7.29 2.51
CA THR A 14 -7.53 8.22 3.07
C THR A 14 -8.94 7.88 2.59
N LEU A 15 -9.12 7.67 1.28
CA LEU A 15 -10.41 7.33 0.71
C LEU A 15 -10.86 5.93 1.15
N GLY A 16 -9.95 4.96 1.24
CA GLY A 16 -10.31 3.62 1.68
C GLY A 16 -10.68 3.58 3.17
N ILE A 17 -10.03 4.34 4.05
CA ILE A 17 -10.46 4.48 5.46
C ILE A 17 -11.88 5.07 5.51
N LEU A 18 -12.13 6.14 4.74
CA LEU A 18 -13.45 6.78 4.67
C LEU A 18 -14.53 5.82 4.17
N ILE A 19 -14.32 5.14 3.03
CA ILE A 19 -15.28 4.21 2.45
C ILE A 19 -15.56 3.04 3.40
N ASN A 20 -14.53 2.48 4.02
CA ASN A 20 -14.71 1.37 4.95
C ASN A 20 -15.41 1.81 6.23
N TYR A 21 -15.16 3.04 6.71
CA TYR A 21 -15.86 3.59 7.86
C TYR A 21 -17.34 3.85 7.55
N LEU A 22 -17.66 4.44 6.40
CA LEU A 22 -19.06 4.62 5.96
C LEU A 22 -19.78 3.28 5.79
N GLY A 23 -19.07 2.24 5.34
CA GLY A 23 -19.61 0.90 5.17
C GLY A 23 -19.87 0.14 6.47
N LYS A 24 -19.10 0.42 7.53
CA LYS A 24 -19.29 -0.12 8.89
C LYS A 24 -18.71 0.87 9.90
N PRO A 25 -19.51 1.82 10.41
CA PRO A 25 -19.02 2.85 11.33
C PRO A 25 -18.66 2.22 12.68
N GLU A 26 -17.39 1.92 12.86
CA GLU A 26 -16.85 1.31 14.08
C GLU A 26 -15.58 2.04 14.53
N GLY A 27 -15.50 2.32 15.83
CA GLY A 27 -14.41 3.06 16.45
C GLY A 27 -14.62 4.57 16.46
N ASN A 28 -13.85 5.26 17.31
CA ASN A 28 -13.94 6.69 17.50
C ASN A 28 -13.45 7.46 16.24
N PRO A 29 -14.33 8.24 15.57
CA PRO A 29 -13.98 8.92 14.33
C PRO A 29 -12.89 9.97 14.51
N TYR A 30 -12.83 10.64 15.67
CA TYR A 30 -11.82 11.68 15.94
C TYR A 30 -10.41 11.09 15.92
N PHE A 31 -10.20 9.93 16.54
CA PHE A 31 -8.90 9.25 16.54
C PHE A 31 -8.59 8.60 15.20
N LEU A 32 -9.58 8.01 14.51
CA LEU A 32 -9.39 7.40 13.20
C LEU A 32 -9.00 8.42 12.14
N PHE A 33 -9.78 9.48 11.96
CA PHE A 33 -9.51 10.52 10.97
C PHE A 33 -8.35 11.42 11.40
N GLY A 34 -8.20 11.71 12.70
CA GLY A 34 -7.03 12.40 13.24
C GLY A 34 -5.74 11.64 12.94
N GLY A 35 -5.69 10.34 13.22
CA GLY A 35 -4.55 9.48 12.91
C GLY A 35 -4.27 9.42 11.40
N THR A 36 -5.31 9.37 10.58
CA THR A 36 -5.20 9.43 9.12
C THR A 36 -4.53 10.73 8.65
N LEU A 37 -4.93 11.89 9.19
CA LEU A 37 -4.31 13.18 8.87
C LEU A 37 -2.82 13.21 9.25
N VAL A 38 -2.46 12.64 10.40
CA VAL A 38 -1.06 12.54 10.83
C VAL A 38 -0.26 11.65 9.88
N ILE A 39 -0.84 10.55 9.38
CA ILE A 39 -0.20 9.69 8.36
C ILE A 39 0.00 10.45 7.04
N ILE A 40 -0.97 11.26 6.60
CA ILE A 40 -0.80 12.12 5.42
C ILE A 40 0.40 13.05 5.60
N MET A 41 0.55 13.67 6.77
CA MET A 41 1.72 14.49 7.08
C MET A 41 3.02 13.69 7.01
N ALA A 42 3.04 12.45 7.50
CA ALA A 42 4.20 11.56 7.39
C ALA A 42 4.57 11.27 5.92
N ILE A 43 3.58 10.99 5.07
CA ILE A 43 3.77 10.78 3.63
C ILE A 43 4.36 12.03 2.96
N LEU A 44 3.92 13.22 3.36
CA LEU A 44 4.48 14.47 2.84
C LEU A 44 5.94 14.66 3.26
N PHE A 45 6.32 14.33 4.49
CA PHE A 45 7.72 14.35 4.92
C PHE A 45 8.57 13.32 4.16
N SER A 46 8.04 12.13 3.93
CA SER A 46 8.67 11.11 3.08
C SER A 46 8.91 11.62 1.65
N MET A 47 7.89 12.25 1.05
CA MET A 47 8.03 12.88 -0.27
C MET A 47 9.18 13.90 -0.26
N GLN A 48 9.23 14.76 0.74
CA GLN A 48 10.25 15.80 0.84
C GLN A 48 11.66 15.22 1.02
N SER A 49 11.83 14.15 1.80
CA SER A 49 13.13 13.49 1.96
C SER A 49 13.62 12.88 0.64
N TYR A 50 12.75 12.18 -0.09
CA TYR A 50 13.07 11.64 -1.41
C TYR A 50 13.32 12.73 -2.47
N ARG A 51 12.64 13.87 -2.38
CA ARG A 51 12.90 15.04 -3.24
C ARG A 51 14.29 15.62 -3.00
N LYS A 52 14.74 15.67 -1.74
CA LYS A 52 16.10 16.14 -1.41
C LYS A 52 17.19 15.18 -1.87
N LEU A 53 16.92 13.89 -1.92
CA LEU A 53 17.87 12.87 -2.40
C LEU A 53 18.04 12.89 -3.93
N ALA A 54 17.01 13.31 -4.67
CA ALA A 54 17.03 13.28 -6.13
C ALA A 54 17.70 14.54 -6.72
N THR A 55 18.97 14.42 -7.12
CA THR A 55 19.79 15.51 -7.70
C THR A 55 19.28 16.03 -9.06
N HIS A 56 18.50 15.21 -9.79
CA HIS A 56 17.84 15.60 -11.04
C HIS A 56 16.41 15.03 -11.11
N GLN A 57 15.43 15.76 -10.57
CA GLN A 57 14.03 15.38 -10.77
C GLN A 57 13.56 15.80 -12.16
N LYS A 58 13.33 14.82 -13.06
CA LYS A 58 12.37 15.03 -14.15
C LYS A 58 11.00 15.29 -13.53
N LYS A 59 10.32 16.35 -13.99
CA LYS A 59 8.95 16.61 -13.56
C LYS A 59 8.10 15.36 -13.83
N PRO A 60 7.27 14.90 -12.88
CA PRO A 60 6.40 13.75 -13.10
C PRO A 60 5.48 14.04 -14.30
N SER A 61 5.33 13.05 -15.20
CA SER A 61 4.45 13.19 -16.36
C SER A 61 2.99 13.23 -15.91
N PHE A 62 2.16 14.00 -16.61
CA PHE A 62 0.72 14.03 -16.34
C PHE A 62 0.10 12.62 -16.40
N LYS A 63 0.53 11.80 -17.38
CA LYS A 63 0.10 10.40 -17.51
C LYS A 63 0.39 9.58 -16.25
N GLY A 64 1.59 9.73 -15.67
CA GLY A 64 1.97 9.01 -14.44
C GLY A 64 1.19 9.47 -13.22
N ILE A 65 0.89 10.76 -13.10
CA ILE A 65 0.04 11.31 -12.03
C ILE A 65 -1.38 10.77 -12.16
N PHE A 66 -1.95 10.82 -13.36
CA PHE A 66 -3.30 10.33 -13.63
C PHE A 66 -3.44 8.83 -13.35
N LEU A 67 -2.45 8.04 -13.76
CA LEU A 67 -2.44 6.60 -13.46
C LEU A 67 -2.33 6.31 -11.96
N ALA A 68 -1.50 7.06 -11.23
CA ALA A 68 -1.39 6.93 -9.78
C ALA A 68 -2.70 7.30 -9.07
N PHE A 69 -3.39 8.33 -9.53
CA PHE A 69 -4.71 8.72 -9.03
C PHE A 69 -5.74 7.60 -9.23
N LEU A 70 -5.85 7.05 -10.44
CA LEU A 70 -6.76 5.93 -10.73
C LEU A 70 -6.42 4.69 -9.89
N ALA A 71 -5.13 4.36 -9.77
CA ALA A 71 -4.68 3.25 -8.94
C ALA A 71 -5.06 3.46 -7.46
N GLY A 72 -4.92 4.68 -6.94
CA GLY A 72 -5.34 5.03 -5.59
C GLY A 72 -6.84 4.81 -5.37
N ILE A 73 -7.69 5.23 -6.32
CA ILE A 73 -9.13 4.95 -6.27
C ILE A 73 -9.39 3.44 -6.25
N CYS A 74 -8.80 2.68 -7.16
CA CYS A 74 -9.00 1.22 -7.21
C CYS A 74 -8.61 0.54 -5.88
N ILE A 75 -7.48 0.94 -5.28
CA ILE A 75 -7.01 0.40 -4.00
C ILE A 75 -7.98 0.77 -2.85
N ALA A 76 -8.54 1.98 -2.85
CA ALA A 76 -9.48 2.43 -1.82
C ALA A 76 -10.74 1.55 -1.75
N PHE A 77 -11.28 1.14 -2.92
CA PHE A 77 -12.47 0.29 -2.99
C PHE A 77 -12.17 -1.19 -2.80
N PHE A 78 -10.99 -1.65 -3.21
CA PHE A 78 -10.59 -3.05 -3.17
C PHE A 78 -10.83 -3.71 -1.81
N TYR A 79 -10.32 -3.11 -0.73
CA TYR A 79 -10.39 -3.73 0.60
C TYR A 79 -11.83 -3.90 1.09
N ARG A 80 -12.72 -2.95 0.76
CA ARG A 80 -14.13 -3.02 1.16
C ARG A 80 -14.83 -4.23 0.54
N PHE A 81 -14.62 -4.47 -0.76
CA PHE A 81 -15.23 -5.60 -1.45
C PHE A 81 -14.71 -6.94 -0.93
N VAL A 82 -13.41 -7.02 -0.65
CA VAL A 82 -12.84 -8.21 -0.01
C VAL A 82 -13.45 -8.43 1.36
N ALA A 83 -13.47 -7.41 2.23
CA ALA A 83 -14.03 -7.52 3.58
C ALA A 83 -15.51 -7.93 3.57
N LEU A 84 -16.30 -7.52 2.57
CA LEU A 84 -17.69 -7.93 2.39
C LEU A 84 -17.83 -9.42 2.01
N SER A 85 -16.87 -9.95 1.25
CA SER A 85 -16.86 -11.35 0.83
C SER A 85 -16.39 -12.33 1.91
N LEU A 86 -15.71 -11.83 2.95
CA LEU A 86 -15.09 -12.65 3.98
C LEU A 86 -16.06 -13.01 5.11
N ALA A 87 -16.16 -14.30 5.40
CA ALA A 87 -16.77 -14.80 6.62
C ALA A 87 -15.83 -14.58 7.80
N THR A 88 -16.37 -14.06 8.91
CA THR A 88 -15.64 -13.79 10.16
C THR A 88 -15.95 -14.81 11.25
N ASP A 89 -17.16 -15.39 11.25
CA ASP A 89 -17.61 -16.34 12.28
C ASP A 89 -18.28 -17.61 11.71
N PHE A 90 -18.41 -17.72 10.38
CA PHE A 90 -19.06 -18.85 9.69
C PHE A 90 -20.45 -19.19 10.25
N SER A 91 -21.16 -18.18 10.75
CA SER A 91 -22.54 -18.32 11.22
C SER A 91 -23.53 -18.44 10.04
N PRO A 92 -24.76 -18.93 10.26
CA PRO A 92 -25.80 -18.93 9.23
C PRO A 92 -26.10 -17.54 8.63
N ALA A 93 -25.82 -16.47 9.37
CA ALA A 93 -25.95 -15.08 8.90
C ALA A 93 -24.90 -14.69 7.85
N GLU A 94 -23.83 -15.48 7.70
CA GLU A 94 -22.77 -15.29 6.71
C GLU A 94 -22.83 -16.30 5.56
N ALA A 95 -23.97 -17.00 5.39
CA ALA A 95 -24.17 -17.92 4.30
C ALA A 95 -23.89 -17.27 2.93
N GLY A 96 -22.99 -17.88 2.14
CA GLY A 96 -22.54 -17.36 0.85
C GLY A 96 -21.23 -16.56 0.88
N LYS A 97 -20.68 -16.26 2.06
CA LYS A 97 -19.34 -15.68 2.21
C LYS A 97 -18.25 -16.76 2.15
N ILE A 98 -17.03 -16.36 1.80
CA ILE A 98 -15.88 -17.24 1.67
C ILE A 98 -14.91 -17.09 2.84
N SER A 99 -14.15 -18.15 3.13
CA SER A 99 -13.09 -18.09 4.15
C SER A 99 -11.92 -17.21 3.70
N SER A 100 -11.13 -16.69 4.65
CA SER A 100 -9.90 -15.94 4.36
C SER A 100 -8.94 -16.73 3.46
N TYR A 101 -8.83 -18.04 3.64
CA TYR A 101 -7.98 -18.90 2.80
C TYR A 101 -8.50 -19.00 1.36
N THR A 102 -9.81 -19.14 1.19
CA THR A 102 -10.44 -19.18 -0.14
C THR A 102 -10.27 -17.84 -0.86
N ALA A 103 -10.41 -16.73 -0.14
CA ALA A 103 -10.16 -15.40 -0.68
C ALA A 103 -8.71 -15.21 -1.14
N VAL A 104 -7.72 -15.73 -0.39
CA VAL A 104 -6.30 -15.69 -0.81
C VAL A 104 -6.09 -16.46 -2.11
N VAL A 105 -6.72 -17.63 -2.27
CA VAL A 105 -6.62 -18.42 -3.51
C VAL A 105 -7.20 -17.66 -4.71
N PHE A 106 -8.42 -17.14 -4.60
CA PHE A 106 -9.04 -16.36 -5.67
C PHE A 106 -8.27 -15.08 -5.97
N PHE A 107 -7.78 -14.39 -4.94
CA PHE A 107 -6.94 -13.21 -5.12
C PHE A 107 -5.66 -13.57 -5.88
N SER A 108 -5.00 -14.67 -5.52
CA SER A 108 -3.75 -15.11 -6.16
C SER A 108 -3.96 -15.49 -7.63
N LEU A 109 -5.05 -16.19 -7.94
CA LEU A 109 -5.45 -16.50 -9.31
C LEU A 109 -5.77 -15.23 -10.11
N GLY A 110 -6.52 -14.30 -9.51
CA GLY A 110 -6.82 -13.00 -10.11
C GLY A 110 -5.55 -12.18 -10.37
N ALA A 111 -4.60 -12.17 -9.44
CA ALA A 111 -3.30 -11.53 -9.60
C ALA A 111 -2.48 -12.18 -10.72
N LEU A 112 -2.47 -13.51 -10.82
CA LEU A 112 -1.77 -14.24 -11.88
C LEU A 112 -2.36 -13.93 -13.27
N VAL A 113 -3.68 -14.02 -13.41
CA VAL A 113 -4.39 -13.74 -14.68
C VAL A 113 -4.25 -12.28 -15.08
N SER A 114 -4.45 -11.35 -14.14
CA SER A 114 -4.29 -9.92 -14.40
C SER A 114 -2.85 -9.57 -14.77
N THR A 115 -1.86 -10.19 -14.15
CA THR A 115 -0.46 -10.03 -14.55
C THR A 115 -0.26 -10.50 -16.00
N ALA A 116 -0.77 -11.68 -16.36
CA ALA A 116 -0.62 -12.21 -17.72
C ALA A 116 -1.33 -11.36 -18.79
N VAL A 117 -2.43 -10.69 -18.46
CA VAL A 117 -3.21 -9.86 -19.41
C VAL A 117 -2.74 -8.41 -19.43
N ILE A 118 -2.53 -7.80 -18.26
CA ILE A 118 -2.28 -6.36 -18.11
C ILE A 118 -0.79 -6.04 -18.25
N ASN A 119 0.14 -6.88 -17.76
CA ASN A 119 1.57 -6.56 -17.89
C ASN A 119 2.03 -6.45 -19.35
N PRO A 120 1.66 -7.33 -20.29
CA PRO A 120 2.06 -7.17 -21.69
C PRO A 120 1.64 -5.81 -22.27
N PHE A 121 0.47 -5.29 -21.88
CA PHE A 121 0.01 -3.98 -22.32
C PHE A 121 0.92 -2.86 -21.79
N PHE A 122 1.25 -2.85 -20.50
CA PHE A 122 2.16 -1.85 -19.91
C PHE A 122 3.61 -2.02 -20.36
N MET A 123 4.04 -3.24 -20.68
CA MET A 123 5.35 -3.52 -21.26
C MET A 123 5.46 -2.96 -22.69
N ALA A 124 4.39 -3.08 -23.49
CA ALA A 124 4.34 -2.52 -24.84
C ALA A 124 4.12 -1.00 -24.85
N HIS A 125 3.40 -0.45 -23.87
CA HIS A 125 3.09 0.98 -23.74
C HIS A 125 3.54 1.53 -22.38
N PRO A 126 4.86 1.61 -22.13
CA PRO A 126 5.37 2.06 -20.84
C PRO A 126 5.06 3.55 -20.61
N VAL A 127 4.84 3.91 -19.34
CA VAL A 127 4.65 5.31 -18.93
C VAL A 127 5.94 6.12 -19.07
N GLU A 128 7.09 5.45 -18.88
CA GLU A 128 8.43 6.01 -19.03
C GLU A 128 9.40 4.89 -19.47
N GLY A 129 10.34 5.21 -20.35
CA GLY A 129 11.32 4.25 -20.89
C GLY A 129 10.92 3.64 -22.22
N GLU A 130 11.74 2.71 -22.70
CA GLU A 130 11.52 2.00 -23.97
C GLU A 130 10.56 0.82 -23.80
N PRO A 131 9.71 0.53 -24.80
CA PRO A 131 8.88 -0.67 -24.80
C PRO A 131 9.71 -1.95 -24.66
N VAL A 132 9.25 -2.85 -23.79
CA VAL A 132 9.88 -4.15 -23.55
C VAL A 132 8.92 -5.28 -23.93
N LYS A 133 9.46 -6.45 -24.27
CA LYS A 133 8.68 -7.64 -24.62
C LYS A 133 8.71 -8.64 -23.48
N MET A 134 7.69 -9.49 -23.42
CA MET A 134 7.66 -10.59 -22.42
C MET A 134 8.90 -11.50 -22.50
N LYS A 135 9.51 -11.61 -23.69
CA LYS A 135 10.78 -12.35 -23.86
C LYS A 135 11.90 -11.78 -23.00
N ASP A 136 11.95 -10.46 -22.83
CA ASP A 136 12.98 -9.78 -22.04
C ASP A 136 12.86 -10.14 -20.56
N TRP A 137 11.63 -10.34 -20.07
CA TRP A 137 11.36 -10.85 -18.72
C TRP A 137 11.85 -12.29 -18.55
N ILE A 138 11.58 -13.18 -19.51
CA ILE A 138 12.01 -14.59 -19.46
C ILE A 138 13.54 -14.71 -19.52
N SER A 139 14.20 -13.84 -20.27
CA SER A 139 15.66 -13.78 -20.34
C SER A 139 16.32 -13.11 -19.13
N GLY A 140 15.55 -12.78 -18.09
CA GLY A 140 16.05 -12.19 -16.87
C GLY A 140 17.08 -13.07 -16.16
N THR A 141 17.92 -12.44 -15.33
CA THR A 141 18.90 -13.19 -14.53
C THR A 141 18.20 -14.06 -13.48
N PRO A 142 18.74 -15.25 -13.12
CA PRO A 142 18.17 -16.08 -12.04
C PRO A 142 18.01 -15.33 -10.72
N LYS A 143 18.94 -14.40 -10.42
CA LYS A 143 18.87 -13.54 -9.25
C LYS A 143 17.68 -12.58 -9.30
N ALA A 144 17.36 -12.01 -10.46
CA ALA A 144 16.20 -11.14 -10.63
C ALA A 144 14.89 -11.91 -10.40
N HIS A 145 14.78 -13.12 -10.96
CA HIS A 145 13.62 -13.99 -10.72
C HIS A 145 13.50 -14.38 -9.25
N LEU A 146 14.61 -14.74 -8.59
CA LEU A 146 14.60 -15.09 -7.17
C LEU A 146 14.11 -13.91 -6.31
N LEU A 147 14.64 -12.70 -6.54
CA LEU A 147 14.20 -11.50 -5.80
C LEU A 147 12.72 -11.19 -6.04
N GLY A 148 12.24 -11.37 -7.28
CA GLY A 148 10.82 -11.22 -7.62
C GLY A 148 9.94 -12.23 -6.89
N THR A 149 10.32 -13.51 -6.88
CA THR A 149 9.61 -14.58 -6.18
C THR A 149 9.59 -14.37 -4.67
N LEU A 150 10.71 -13.94 -4.07
CA LEU A 150 10.77 -13.60 -2.64
C LEU A 150 9.86 -12.41 -2.30
N GLY A 151 9.84 -11.37 -3.14
CA GLY A 151 8.92 -10.25 -2.99
C GLY A 151 7.46 -10.70 -3.06
N GLY A 152 7.12 -11.56 -4.03
CA GLY A 152 5.79 -12.16 -4.16
C GLY A 152 5.40 -13.01 -2.94
N PHE A 153 6.34 -13.78 -2.39
CA PHE A 153 6.11 -14.60 -1.19
C PHE A 153 5.82 -13.73 0.04
N ILE A 154 6.63 -12.69 0.29
CA ILE A 154 6.41 -11.74 1.40
C ILE A 154 5.06 -11.05 1.25
N TRP A 155 4.73 -10.62 0.03
CA TRP A 155 3.46 -9.97 -0.27
C TRP A 155 2.26 -10.89 -0.02
N CYS A 156 2.32 -12.13 -0.52
CA CYS A 156 1.25 -13.12 -0.35
C CYS A 156 1.07 -13.53 1.12
N LEU A 157 2.16 -13.67 1.87
CA LEU A 157 2.13 -13.94 3.30
C LEU A 157 1.46 -12.79 4.06
N GLY A 158 1.85 -11.55 3.77
CA GLY A 158 1.24 -10.35 4.36
C GLY A 158 -0.25 -10.24 4.06
N ASN A 159 -0.64 -10.48 2.80
CA ASN A 159 -2.05 -10.47 2.39
C ASN A 159 -2.88 -11.55 3.12
N SER A 160 -2.30 -12.75 3.30
CA SER A 160 -2.96 -13.85 4.02
C SER A 160 -3.23 -13.50 5.47
N VAL A 161 -2.22 -12.98 6.19
CA VAL A 161 -2.37 -12.52 7.57
C VAL A 161 -3.37 -11.36 7.67
N SER A 162 -3.37 -10.45 6.68
CA SER A 162 -4.33 -9.35 6.62
C SER A 162 -5.78 -9.83 6.53
N PHE A 163 -6.07 -10.83 5.69
CA PHE A 163 -7.43 -11.38 5.55
C PHE A 163 -7.87 -12.18 6.78
N MET A 164 -6.94 -12.78 7.50
CA MET A 164 -7.23 -13.45 8.77
C MET A 164 -7.55 -12.45 9.89
N ALA A 165 -6.92 -11.26 9.86
CA ALA A 165 -7.11 -10.24 10.88
C ALA A 165 -8.43 -9.45 10.77
N VAL A 166 -9.18 -9.61 9.67
CA VAL A 166 -10.46 -8.89 9.43
C VAL A 166 -11.48 -9.10 10.55
N GLY A 167 -11.50 -10.26 11.19
CA GLY A 167 -12.39 -10.52 12.34
C GLY A 167 -11.97 -9.81 13.63
N ALA A 168 -10.69 -9.48 13.79
CA ALA A 168 -10.14 -8.91 15.03
C ALA A 168 -10.27 -7.37 15.09
N ALA A 169 -10.23 -6.69 13.94
CA ALA A 169 -10.32 -5.24 13.85
C ALA A 169 -11.36 -4.81 12.79
N SER A 170 -12.05 -3.69 13.02
CA SER A 170 -13.05 -3.20 12.06
C SER A 170 -12.43 -2.99 10.67
N PRO A 171 -13.18 -3.08 9.56
CA PRO A 171 -12.62 -2.91 8.22
C PRO A 171 -11.87 -1.59 8.05
N ALA A 172 -12.36 -0.49 8.62
CA ALA A 172 -11.70 0.81 8.53
C ALA A 172 -10.36 0.85 9.29
N ILE A 173 -10.32 0.24 10.48
CA ILE A 173 -9.12 0.21 11.33
C ILE A 173 -8.09 -0.77 10.75
N SER A 174 -8.52 -1.94 10.30
CA SER A 174 -7.66 -2.91 9.61
C SER A 174 -7.06 -2.33 8.33
N TYR A 175 -7.85 -1.58 7.56
CA TYR A 175 -7.34 -0.86 6.39
C TYR A 175 -6.39 0.27 6.78
N GLY A 176 -6.71 1.04 7.83
CA GLY A 176 -5.82 2.07 8.38
C GLY A 176 -4.48 1.51 8.86
N LEU A 177 -4.48 0.32 9.48
CA LEU A 177 -3.28 -0.38 9.92
C LEU A 177 -2.36 -0.82 8.78
N SER A 178 -2.88 -0.99 7.55
CA SER A 178 -2.06 -1.29 6.38
C SER A 178 -0.99 -0.20 6.10
N ASN A 179 -1.17 1.01 6.62
CA ASN A 179 -0.19 2.09 6.59
C ASN A 179 1.10 1.81 7.38
N ALA A 180 1.15 0.71 8.15
CA ALA A 180 2.40 0.22 8.74
C ALA A 180 3.41 -0.26 7.69
N ALA A 181 2.95 -0.72 6.51
CA ALA A 181 3.84 -1.20 5.45
C ALA A 181 4.83 -0.14 4.94
N PRO A 182 4.41 1.13 4.65
CA PRO A 182 5.34 2.24 4.39
C PRO A 182 6.41 2.46 5.46
N VAL A 183 6.08 2.23 6.75
CA VAL A 183 7.04 2.37 7.86
C VAL A 183 8.13 1.31 7.75
N VAL A 184 7.72 0.06 7.56
CA VAL A 184 8.66 -1.08 7.39
C VAL A 184 9.53 -0.88 6.15
N ALA A 185 8.94 -0.43 5.03
CA ALA A 185 9.68 -0.12 3.81
C ALA A 185 10.71 0.99 4.04
N ALA A 186 10.34 2.05 4.77
CA ALA A 186 11.27 3.13 5.11
C ALA A 186 12.42 2.65 6.01
N LEU A 187 12.15 1.79 7.01
CA LEU A 187 13.19 1.20 7.85
C LEU A 187 14.18 0.39 7.01
N TRP A 188 13.68 -0.42 6.06
CA TRP A 188 14.54 -1.18 5.15
C TRP A 188 15.40 -0.26 4.29
N GLY A 189 14.81 0.78 3.70
CA GLY A 189 15.52 1.77 2.88
C GLY A 189 16.63 2.50 3.64
N ILE A 190 16.37 2.86 4.90
CA ILE A 190 17.33 3.63 5.72
C ILE A 190 18.42 2.73 6.29
N PHE A 191 18.08 1.59 6.87
CA PHE A 191 19.03 0.78 7.63
C PHE A 191 19.73 -0.29 6.79
N VAL A 192 19.01 -0.95 5.88
CA VAL A 192 19.55 -2.07 5.09
C VAL A 192 20.17 -1.55 3.80
N TRP A 193 19.41 -0.79 3.00
CA TRP A 193 19.89 -0.26 1.72
C TRP A 193 20.68 1.03 1.86
N LYS A 194 20.59 1.72 3.02
CA LYS A 194 21.32 2.96 3.31
C LYS A 194 21.10 4.04 2.23
N GLU A 195 19.87 4.12 1.71
CA GLU A 195 19.48 5.01 0.60
C GLU A 195 19.80 6.48 0.87
N PHE A 196 19.75 6.90 2.13
CA PHE A 196 19.93 8.28 2.55
C PHE A 196 21.36 8.62 3.00
N ARG A 197 22.35 7.74 2.78
CA ARG A 197 23.73 7.94 3.24
C ARG A 197 24.38 9.21 2.68
N GLU A 198 24.05 9.56 1.43
CA GLU A 198 24.56 10.76 0.75
C GLU A 198 23.55 11.92 0.73
N ALA A 199 22.48 11.82 1.53
CA ALA A 199 21.42 12.82 1.49
C ALA A 199 21.89 14.20 2.04
N PRO A 200 21.36 15.32 1.51
CA PRO A 200 21.68 16.65 2.00
C PRO A 200 21.34 16.84 3.49
N ARG A 201 22.03 17.78 4.14
CA ARG A 201 21.77 18.15 5.54
C ARG A 201 20.29 18.50 5.76
N GLY A 202 19.75 18.06 6.91
CA GLY A 202 18.33 18.22 7.25
C GLY A 202 17.41 17.13 6.68
N THR A 203 17.90 16.17 5.88
CA THR A 203 17.09 15.01 5.46
C THR A 203 16.78 14.08 6.64
N ASN A 204 17.74 13.88 7.55
CA ASN A 204 17.53 13.06 8.75
C ASN A 204 16.40 13.60 9.64
N LEU A 205 16.24 14.92 9.75
CA LEU A 205 15.11 15.51 10.48
C LEU A 205 13.77 15.15 9.83
N LEU A 206 13.68 15.22 8.50
CA LEU A 206 12.46 14.84 7.76
C LEU A 206 12.14 13.35 7.93
N LEU A 207 13.16 12.48 7.94
CA LEU A 207 12.98 11.05 8.19
C LEU A 207 12.51 10.77 9.62
N THR A 208 13.10 11.45 10.62
CA THR A 208 12.65 11.33 12.02
C THR A 208 11.21 11.82 12.18
N LEU A 209 10.86 12.98 11.61
CA LEU A 209 9.49 13.50 11.65
C LEU A 209 8.50 12.55 10.96
N MET A 210 8.87 12.00 9.80
CA MET A 210 8.09 10.98 9.11
C MET A 210 7.83 9.77 10.03
N PHE A 211 8.86 9.21 10.68
CA PHE A 211 8.68 8.08 11.58
C PHE A 211 7.80 8.40 12.78
N VAL A 212 8.04 9.53 13.45
CA VAL A 212 7.26 9.96 14.60
C VAL A 212 5.80 10.15 14.22
N CYS A 213 5.52 10.81 13.09
CA CYS A 213 4.15 10.96 12.59
C CYS A 213 3.51 9.60 12.26
N TYR A 214 4.21 8.68 11.62
CA TYR A 214 3.66 7.35 11.36
C TYR A 214 3.32 6.60 12.65
N LEU A 215 4.20 6.62 13.65
CA LEU A 215 3.95 5.98 14.94
C LEU A 215 2.74 6.60 15.65
N ILE A 216 2.69 7.93 15.74
CA ILE A 216 1.55 8.65 16.34
C ILE A 216 0.26 8.32 15.59
N GLY A 217 0.27 8.43 14.26
CA GLY A 217 -0.90 8.18 13.43
C GLY A 217 -1.43 6.75 13.54
N LEU A 218 -0.54 5.76 13.52
CA LEU A 218 -0.91 4.35 13.72
C LEU A 218 -1.42 4.09 15.14
N SER A 219 -0.77 4.64 16.17
CA SER A 219 -1.23 4.54 17.55
C SER A 219 -2.63 5.14 17.72
N MET A 220 -2.91 6.28 17.09
CA MET A 220 -4.26 6.89 17.10
C MET A 220 -5.29 5.98 16.41
N ILE A 221 -4.96 5.41 15.24
CA ILE A 221 -5.87 4.49 14.53
C ILE A 221 -6.16 3.23 15.36
N VAL A 222 -5.15 2.65 16.02
CA VAL A 222 -5.34 1.53 16.94
C VAL A 222 -6.21 1.93 18.13
N TYR A 223 -5.91 3.08 18.74
CA TYR A 223 -6.66 3.58 19.89
C TYR A 223 -8.12 3.84 19.55
N ALA A 224 -8.43 4.24 18.31
CA ALA A 224 -9.79 4.42 17.83
C ALA A 224 -10.66 3.16 17.97
N ARG A 225 -10.08 1.95 18.02
CA ARG A 225 -10.82 0.70 18.28
C ARG A 225 -11.25 0.55 19.74
N ILE A 226 -10.41 1.04 20.64
CA ILE A 226 -10.48 0.76 22.09
C ILE A 226 -11.25 1.86 22.82
N SER A 227 -11.25 3.08 22.29
CA SER A 227 -12.00 4.25 22.79
C SER A 227 -13.45 4.27 22.30
#